data_AF-A0A7C3TWG4-F1
#
_entry.id   AF-A0A7C3TWG4-F1
#
_cell.length_a   1.000
_cell.length_b   1.000
_cell.length_c   1.000
_cell.angle_alpha   90.00
_cell.angle_beta   90.00
_cell.angle_gamma   90.00
#
_symmetry.space_group_name_H-M   'P 1'
#
loop_
_entity.id
_entity.type
_entity.pdbx_description
1 polymer ?
#
loop_
_entity_poly.entity_id
_entity_poly.type
_entity_poly.pdbx_seq_one_letter_code
_entity_poly.pdbx_strand_id
1 'polypeptide(L)'
;MEYIGHGGKKLVERVITDKNEALNKIKGLTSVPVRRQLATEAISLSYGFFSPLEGFMTKADVDAVCKNMTLADGTVWSIPIVFDISDKEIADYGIKVGSSILLTYEGNPLAVFEIEDIFTYDRAAWSQAVYGTTDEKHPGVKRTLDYKDKFLGGKITLVNPPKFNPPFDQYWLTPKQHRDKFAEKGWKRIVAHQTRNVPHSGHEWLMKHAWMATHGDLSMEETEQGKAITGVLVNAIIGEKRVGDYIDQAIILAQDALRKYGYFRDDVHMTSFTLWDMRYAGPKEAVHHAIIRTNLGLTHHMFGRDHAGVGTYYGAYDAHRIFNTIPKDKLGITPIFVVEWLYCPHCGEVTCTALCNHKKEWQGFSGTVIRSIIMDGVKPPRLIFRPEVFDIVMECADKYGFGSPFVTPEYLEKGQQAFRIDPL
;
A
#
# COMPACT_ATOMS: atom_id res chain seq x y z
N MET A 1 -11.14 -23.97 -2.39
CA MET A 1 -11.97 -22.93 -1.77
C MET A 1 -11.85 -21.70 -2.66
N GLU A 2 -12.94 -21.07 -3.09
CA GLU A 2 -12.84 -19.87 -3.93
C GLU A 2 -12.51 -18.65 -3.06
N TYR A 3 -11.43 -17.92 -3.38
CA TYR A 3 -11.08 -16.68 -2.68
C TYR A 3 -11.92 -15.53 -3.23
N ILE A 4 -12.78 -14.95 -2.39
CA ILE A 4 -13.60 -13.78 -2.73
C ILE A 4 -12.93 -12.51 -2.21
N GLY A 5 -12.68 -11.57 -3.11
CA GLY A 5 -12.08 -10.26 -2.87
C GLY A 5 -13.11 -9.12 -2.91
N HIS A 6 -12.63 -7.95 -3.27
CA HIS A 6 -13.40 -6.72 -3.30
C HIS A 6 -14.58 -6.79 -4.30
N GLY A 7 -15.68 -6.14 -3.95
CA GLY A 7 -16.92 -6.17 -4.73
C GLY A 7 -17.66 -7.51 -4.74
N GLY A 8 -17.31 -8.45 -3.84
CA GLY A 8 -17.89 -9.80 -3.82
C GLY A 8 -17.45 -10.67 -5.00
N LYS A 9 -16.34 -10.29 -5.66
CA LYS A 9 -15.84 -10.97 -6.86
C LYS A 9 -14.70 -11.91 -6.53
N LYS A 10 -14.47 -12.90 -7.40
CA LYS A 10 -13.33 -13.80 -7.27
C LYS A 10 -12.03 -13.01 -7.35
N LEU A 11 -11.07 -13.37 -6.50
CA LEU A 11 -9.71 -12.86 -6.58
C LEU A 11 -9.11 -13.29 -7.93
N VAL A 12 -8.63 -12.32 -8.70
CA VAL A 12 -8.01 -12.51 -10.00
C VAL A 12 -6.52 -12.73 -9.80
N GLU A 13 -6.01 -13.89 -10.17
CA GLU A 13 -4.57 -14.16 -10.23
C GLU A 13 -4.22 -14.63 -11.64
N ARG A 14 -3.35 -13.87 -12.31
CA ARG A 14 -2.93 -14.07 -13.71
C ARG A 14 -1.42 -14.20 -13.76
N VAL A 15 -0.92 -15.33 -13.25
CA VAL A 15 0.52 -15.62 -13.13
C VAL A 15 0.80 -16.97 -13.74
N ILE A 16 1.78 -17.01 -14.65
CA ILE A 16 2.35 -18.24 -15.20
C ILE A 16 3.63 -18.54 -14.43
N THR A 17 3.66 -19.67 -13.73
CA THR A 17 4.84 -20.13 -12.97
C THR A 17 5.66 -21.17 -13.70
N ASP A 18 5.09 -21.85 -14.70
CA ASP A 18 5.83 -22.80 -15.53
C ASP A 18 6.66 -22.06 -16.58
N LYS A 19 7.97 -22.28 -16.56
CA LYS A 19 8.92 -21.59 -17.43
C LYS A 19 8.70 -21.90 -18.92
N ASN A 20 8.30 -23.13 -19.27
CA ASN A 20 8.09 -23.49 -20.67
C ASN A 20 6.81 -22.86 -21.21
N GLU A 21 5.74 -22.83 -20.42
CA GLU A 21 4.52 -22.11 -20.74
C GLU A 21 4.80 -20.60 -20.92
N ALA A 22 5.57 -20.00 -20.01
CA ALA A 22 5.97 -18.60 -20.10
C ALA A 22 6.74 -18.30 -21.40
N LEU A 23 7.77 -19.10 -21.71
CA LEU A 23 8.57 -18.96 -22.94
C LEU A 23 7.73 -19.12 -24.21
N ASN A 24 6.76 -20.03 -24.21
CA ASN A 24 5.84 -20.20 -25.31
C ASN A 24 4.88 -19.01 -25.45
N LYS A 25 4.34 -18.50 -24.33
CA LYS A 25 3.38 -17.39 -24.31
C LYS A 25 4.01 -16.09 -24.82
N ILE A 26 5.31 -15.87 -24.62
CA ILE A 26 6.01 -14.65 -25.07
C ILE A 26 6.60 -14.73 -26.49
N LYS A 27 6.56 -15.90 -27.13
CA LYS A 27 7.22 -16.14 -28.42
C LYS A 27 6.68 -15.21 -29.51
N GLY A 28 7.56 -14.43 -30.11
CA GLY A 28 7.23 -13.53 -31.22
C GLY A 28 6.53 -12.22 -30.80
N LEU A 29 6.37 -11.96 -29.51
CA LEU A 29 5.82 -10.69 -29.03
C LEU A 29 6.86 -9.56 -29.11
N THR A 30 6.40 -8.37 -29.51
CA THR A 30 7.23 -7.15 -29.42
C THR A 30 7.52 -6.84 -27.96
N SER A 31 8.80 -6.61 -27.64
CA SER A 31 9.25 -6.24 -26.30
C SER A 31 9.16 -4.74 -26.08
N VAL A 32 8.52 -4.33 -24.98
CA VAL A 32 8.34 -2.93 -24.58
C VAL A 32 8.90 -2.75 -23.17
N PRO A 33 9.99 -1.98 -23.01
CA PRO A 33 10.57 -1.74 -21.70
C PRO A 33 9.66 -0.84 -20.86
N VAL A 34 9.54 -1.16 -19.58
CA VAL A 34 8.72 -0.39 -18.63
C VAL A 34 9.56 0.18 -17.50
N ARG A 35 9.12 1.35 -17.02
CA ARG A 35 9.65 1.97 -15.80
C ARG A 35 9.13 1.24 -14.55
N ARG A 36 9.83 1.43 -13.42
CA ARG A 36 9.55 0.73 -12.16
C ARG A 36 8.10 0.78 -11.70
N GLN A 37 7.44 1.93 -11.79
CA GLN A 37 6.00 2.05 -11.46
C GLN A 37 5.16 1.04 -12.23
N LEU A 38 5.31 0.97 -13.56
CA LEU A 38 4.46 0.12 -14.38
C LEU A 38 4.78 -1.35 -14.13
N ALA A 39 6.03 -1.67 -13.80
CA ALA A 39 6.41 -3.01 -13.36
C ALA A 39 5.75 -3.39 -12.02
N THR A 40 5.78 -2.51 -11.01
CA THR A 40 5.14 -2.78 -9.71
C THR A 40 3.62 -2.90 -9.83
N GLU A 41 2.99 -2.05 -10.63
CA GLU A 41 1.54 -2.11 -10.88
C GLU A 41 1.16 -3.38 -11.66
N ALA A 42 1.94 -3.78 -12.67
CA ALA A 42 1.73 -5.05 -13.38
C ALA A 42 1.85 -6.27 -12.44
N ILE A 43 2.83 -6.27 -11.53
CA ILE A 43 2.98 -7.31 -10.50
C ILE A 43 1.75 -7.34 -9.58
N SER A 44 1.33 -6.18 -9.06
CA SER A 44 0.19 -6.08 -8.14
C SER A 44 -1.14 -6.45 -8.80
N LEU A 45 -1.35 -6.07 -10.07
CA LEU A 45 -2.49 -6.50 -10.89
C LEU A 45 -2.50 -8.02 -11.03
N SER A 46 -1.37 -8.61 -11.42
CA SER A 46 -1.27 -10.04 -11.72
C SER A 46 -1.48 -10.94 -10.51
N TYR A 47 -1.02 -10.54 -9.32
CA TYR A 47 -1.25 -11.30 -8.08
C TYR A 47 -2.63 -11.04 -7.45
N GLY A 48 -3.41 -10.11 -7.99
CA GLY A 48 -4.77 -9.85 -7.52
C GLY A 48 -4.89 -8.86 -6.37
N PHE A 49 -3.84 -8.10 -6.04
CA PHE A 49 -3.94 -7.01 -5.05
C PHE A 49 -5.00 -5.98 -5.45
N PHE A 50 -5.20 -5.81 -6.77
CA PHE A 50 -6.15 -4.89 -7.38
C PHE A 50 -7.39 -5.58 -7.96
N SER A 51 -7.72 -6.79 -7.50
CA SER A 51 -8.99 -7.42 -7.85
C SER A 51 -10.17 -6.48 -7.56
N PRO A 52 -11.17 -6.38 -8.46
CA PRO A 52 -11.45 -7.32 -9.56
C PRO A 52 -10.76 -6.99 -10.90
N LEU A 53 -9.83 -6.04 -10.94
CA LEU A 53 -9.12 -5.73 -12.19
C LEU A 53 -8.30 -6.94 -12.66
N GLU A 54 -8.32 -7.19 -13.97
CA GLU A 54 -7.49 -8.19 -14.65
C GLU A 54 -6.25 -7.59 -15.33
N GLY A 55 -6.08 -6.27 -15.25
CA GLY A 55 -4.99 -5.54 -15.87
C GLY A 55 -5.19 -4.02 -15.76
N PHE A 56 -4.48 -3.26 -16.60
CA PHE A 56 -4.62 -1.81 -16.62
C PHE A 56 -6.00 -1.41 -17.14
N MET A 57 -6.54 -0.35 -16.54
CA MET A 57 -7.92 0.08 -16.79
C MET A 57 -8.14 0.52 -18.23
N THR A 58 -9.31 0.14 -18.76
CA THR A 58 -9.85 0.71 -20.01
C THR A 58 -10.36 2.13 -19.78
N LYS A 59 -10.65 2.86 -20.85
CA LYS A 59 -11.24 4.19 -20.78
C LYS A 59 -12.56 4.18 -19.99
N ALA A 60 -13.37 3.14 -20.17
CA ALA A 60 -14.66 3.01 -19.50
C ALA A 60 -14.49 2.94 -17.97
N ASP A 61 -13.52 2.18 -17.48
CA ASP A 61 -13.21 2.10 -16.06
C ASP A 61 -12.65 3.43 -15.53
N VAL A 62 -11.72 4.06 -16.25
CA VAL A 62 -11.16 5.36 -15.83
C VAL A 62 -12.27 6.43 -15.76
N ASP A 63 -13.14 6.50 -16.77
CA ASP A 63 -14.29 7.41 -16.77
C ASP A 63 -15.21 7.18 -15.58
N ALA A 64 -15.52 5.92 -15.27
CA ALA A 64 -16.37 5.56 -14.14
C ALA A 64 -15.70 5.92 -12.80
N VAL A 65 -14.39 5.71 -12.66
CA VAL A 65 -13.66 6.03 -11.43
C VAL A 65 -13.66 7.53 -11.17
N CYS A 66 -13.35 8.33 -12.19
CA CYS A 66 -13.31 9.78 -12.10
C CYS A 66 -14.71 10.38 -11.82
N LYS A 67 -15.77 9.85 -12.45
CA LYS A 67 -17.13 10.41 -12.32
C LYS A 67 -17.86 9.90 -11.07
N ASN A 68 -17.77 8.60 -10.80
CA ASN A 68 -18.68 7.90 -9.89
C ASN A 68 -17.97 7.20 -8.73
N MET A 69 -16.63 7.16 -8.70
CA MET A 69 -15.87 6.35 -7.75
C MET A 69 -16.22 4.86 -7.84
N THR A 70 -16.42 4.37 -9.06
CA THR A 70 -16.66 2.96 -9.36
C THR A 70 -15.87 2.51 -10.58
N LEU A 71 -15.70 1.21 -10.79
CA LEU A 71 -15.41 0.63 -12.10
C LEU A 71 -16.63 0.74 -13.01
N ALA A 72 -16.47 0.39 -14.29
CA ALA A 72 -17.56 0.45 -15.27
C ALA A 72 -18.76 -0.43 -14.89
N ASP A 73 -18.54 -1.52 -14.15
CA ASP A 73 -19.59 -2.42 -13.66
C ASP A 73 -20.22 -1.99 -12.31
N GLY A 74 -19.87 -0.82 -11.79
CA GLY A 74 -20.42 -0.27 -10.55
C GLY A 74 -19.72 -0.74 -9.27
N THR A 75 -18.67 -1.57 -9.35
CA THR A 75 -17.84 -1.92 -8.18
C THR A 75 -17.12 -0.67 -7.66
N VAL A 76 -17.19 -0.37 -6.35
CA VAL A 76 -16.51 0.81 -5.78
C VAL A 76 -15.02 0.80 -6.11
N TRP A 77 -14.50 1.91 -6.64
CA TRP A 77 -13.09 2.06 -6.97
C TRP A 77 -12.70 3.54 -7.09
N SER A 78 -11.59 3.94 -6.48
CA SER A 78 -11.30 5.37 -6.24
C SER A 78 -10.06 5.94 -6.91
N ILE A 79 -9.14 5.11 -7.42
CA ILE A 79 -7.87 5.55 -8.00
C ILE A 79 -7.62 4.84 -9.33
N PRO A 80 -7.51 5.54 -10.47
CA PRO A 80 -7.26 4.83 -11.72
C PRO A 80 -5.87 4.17 -11.75
N ILE A 81 -5.80 2.97 -12.31
CA ILE A 81 -4.57 2.17 -12.49
C ILE A 81 -4.33 2.03 -13.99
N VAL A 82 -3.39 2.81 -14.53
CA VAL A 82 -3.24 3.01 -15.98
C VAL A 82 -1.81 2.81 -16.44
N PHE A 83 -1.66 2.44 -17.71
CA PHE A 83 -0.39 2.35 -18.41
C PHE A 83 -0.25 3.54 -19.36
N ASP A 84 0.65 4.47 -19.09
CA ASP A 84 0.90 5.62 -19.95
C ASP A 84 1.97 5.32 -21.03
N ILE A 85 1.74 5.80 -22.25
CA ILE A 85 2.62 5.58 -23.40
C ILE A 85 2.56 6.78 -24.36
N SER A 86 3.67 7.06 -25.05
CA SER A 86 3.73 8.14 -26.05
C SER A 86 3.25 7.66 -27.42
N ASP A 87 2.81 8.59 -28.27
CA ASP A 87 2.45 8.30 -29.67
C ASP A 87 3.64 7.71 -30.44
N LYS A 88 4.85 8.19 -30.14
CA LYS A 88 6.08 7.67 -30.71
C LYS A 88 6.30 6.19 -30.35
N GLU A 89 6.17 5.82 -29.08
CA GLU A 89 6.34 4.43 -28.64
C GLU A 89 5.26 3.52 -29.25
N ILE A 90 4.02 3.97 -29.35
CA ILE A 90 2.95 3.22 -30.03
C ILE A 90 3.36 2.90 -31.47
N ALA A 91 3.87 3.90 -32.21
CA ALA A 91 4.31 3.72 -33.58
C ALA A 91 5.55 2.82 -33.69
N ASP A 92 6.58 3.08 -32.87
CA ASP A 92 7.86 2.36 -32.89
C ASP A 92 7.68 0.86 -32.59
N TYR A 93 6.79 0.52 -31.65
CA TYR A 93 6.50 -0.87 -31.27
C TYR A 93 5.33 -1.50 -32.05
N GLY A 94 4.67 -0.74 -32.95
CA GLY A 94 3.54 -1.22 -33.74
C GLY A 94 2.31 -1.61 -32.92
N ILE A 95 2.08 -0.94 -31.80
CA ILE A 95 1.02 -1.25 -30.83
C ILE A 95 -0.37 -0.91 -31.39
N LYS A 96 -1.30 -1.85 -31.29
CA LYS A 96 -2.70 -1.70 -31.74
C LYS A 96 -3.67 -2.37 -30.77
N VAL A 97 -4.92 -1.93 -30.74
CA VAL A 97 -6.00 -2.66 -30.06
C VAL A 97 -6.07 -4.09 -30.62
N GLY A 98 -6.22 -5.08 -29.73
CA GLY A 98 -6.22 -6.50 -30.04
C GLY A 98 -4.83 -7.13 -30.15
N SER A 99 -3.75 -6.34 -30.09
CA SER A 99 -2.38 -6.88 -30.05
C SER A 99 -1.97 -7.31 -28.64
N SER A 100 -0.94 -8.15 -28.56
CA SER A 100 -0.27 -8.49 -27.31
C SER A 100 1.19 -8.06 -27.38
N ILE A 101 1.71 -7.51 -26.28
CA ILE A 101 3.11 -7.12 -26.14
C ILE A 101 3.75 -7.77 -24.93
N LEU A 102 5.07 -7.93 -24.96
CA LEU A 102 5.87 -8.34 -23.81
C LEU A 102 6.39 -7.10 -23.09
N LEU A 103 5.97 -6.91 -21.85
CA LEU A 103 6.58 -5.92 -20.96
C LEU A 103 7.91 -6.47 -20.44
N THR A 104 8.97 -5.65 -20.49
CA THR A 104 10.28 -5.98 -19.92
C THR A 104 10.69 -4.97 -18.84
N TYR A 105 11.35 -5.45 -17.79
CA TYR A 105 11.89 -4.60 -16.71
C TYR A 105 13.36 -4.95 -16.50
N GLU A 106 14.23 -3.93 -16.49
CA GLU A 106 15.69 -4.08 -16.39
C GLU A 106 16.26 -5.10 -17.41
N GLY A 107 15.67 -5.13 -18.61
CA GLY A 107 16.08 -6.02 -19.71
C GLY A 107 15.49 -7.43 -19.67
N ASN A 108 14.76 -7.80 -18.62
CA ASN A 108 14.20 -9.15 -18.47
C ASN A 108 12.69 -9.19 -18.76
N PRO A 109 12.15 -10.29 -19.34
CA PRO A 109 10.71 -10.50 -19.51
C PRO A 109 9.97 -10.37 -18.18
N LEU A 110 8.85 -9.65 -18.15
CA LEU A 110 8.03 -9.46 -16.94
C LEU A 110 6.62 -10.02 -17.13
N ALA A 111 5.85 -9.45 -18.04
CA ALA A 111 4.43 -9.73 -18.19
C ALA A 111 3.98 -9.58 -19.65
N VAL A 112 2.96 -10.32 -20.05
CA VAL A 112 2.25 -10.10 -21.31
C VAL A 112 1.10 -9.14 -21.06
N PHE A 113 0.99 -8.13 -21.92
CA PHE A 113 -0.09 -7.16 -21.93
C PHE A 113 -0.95 -7.37 -23.19
N GLU A 114 -2.16 -7.84 -22.99
CA GLU A 114 -3.20 -8.05 -24.02
C GLU A 114 -4.02 -6.75 -24.13
N ILE A 115 -3.82 -5.97 -25.20
CA ILE A 115 -4.32 -4.59 -25.32
C ILE A 115 -5.76 -4.61 -25.84
N GLU A 116 -6.67 -4.03 -25.06
CA GLU A 116 -8.10 -3.94 -25.36
C GLU A 116 -8.52 -2.52 -25.72
N ASP A 117 -7.78 -1.51 -25.25
CA ASP A 117 -8.13 -0.11 -25.42
C ASP A 117 -6.90 0.79 -25.54
N ILE A 118 -7.00 1.86 -26.32
CA ILE A 118 -6.00 2.93 -26.47
C ILE A 118 -6.72 4.27 -26.46
N PHE A 119 -6.48 5.09 -25.43
CA PHE A 119 -7.28 6.30 -25.22
C PHE A 119 -6.46 7.50 -24.71
N THR A 120 -7.05 8.68 -24.82
CA THR A 120 -6.58 9.92 -24.17
C THR A 120 -7.52 10.29 -23.04
N TYR A 121 -7.04 11.10 -22.10
CA TYR A 121 -7.85 11.57 -20.98
C TYR A 121 -7.50 13.02 -20.61
N ASP A 122 -8.50 13.78 -20.15
CA ASP A 122 -8.30 15.14 -19.64
C ASP A 122 -7.62 15.08 -18.26
N ARG A 123 -6.35 15.49 -18.20
CA ARG A 123 -5.52 15.44 -16.99
C ARG A 123 -6.00 16.40 -15.90
N ALA A 124 -6.62 17.52 -16.26
CA ALA A 124 -7.17 18.47 -15.30
C ALA A 124 -8.46 17.91 -14.67
N ALA A 125 -9.36 17.37 -15.50
CA ALA A 125 -10.57 16.71 -15.01
C ALA A 125 -10.26 15.50 -14.12
N TRP A 126 -9.26 14.68 -14.50
CA TRP A 126 -8.75 13.60 -13.66
C TRP A 126 -8.24 14.14 -12.33
N SER A 127 -7.36 15.14 -12.38
CA SER A 127 -6.71 15.67 -11.19
C SER A 127 -7.74 16.21 -10.19
N GLN A 128 -8.73 16.96 -10.69
CA GLN A 128 -9.84 17.44 -9.89
C GLN A 128 -10.67 16.30 -9.29
N ALA A 129 -10.96 15.26 -10.08
CA ALA A 129 -11.79 14.13 -9.63
C ALA A 129 -11.10 13.25 -8.57
N VAL A 130 -9.78 13.06 -8.68
CA VAL A 130 -9.02 12.13 -7.84
C VAL A 130 -8.39 12.82 -6.64
N TYR A 131 -7.85 14.02 -6.81
CA TYR A 131 -7.12 14.75 -5.77
C TYR A 131 -7.91 15.91 -5.17
N GLY A 132 -9.05 16.28 -5.77
CA GLY A 132 -9.83 17.45 -5.33
C GLY A 132 -9.19 18.80 -5.70
N THR A 133 -8.09 18.79 -6.45
CA THR A 133 -7.34 19.98 -6.86
C THR A 133 -6.62 19.75 -8.18
N THR A 134 -6.29 20.83 -8.89
CA THR A 134 -5.43 20.83 -10.07
C THR A 134 -4.08 21.53 -9.81
N ASP A 135 -3.75 21.81 -8.55
CA ASP A 135 -2.48 22.43 -8.17
C ASP A 135 -1.29 21.47 -8.40
N GLU A 136 -0.37 21.86 -9.28
CA GLU A 136 0.81 21.06 -9.66
C GLU A 136 1.77 20.80 -8.49
N LYS A 137 1.68 21.57 -7.40
CA LYS A 137 2.44 21.28 -6.17
C LYS A 137 1.94 20.02 -5.47
N HIS A 138 0.70 19.59 -5.71
CA HIS A 138 0.20 18.33 -5.20
C HIS A 138 0.92 17.16 -5.90
N PRO A 139 1.59 16.27 -5.16
CA PRO A 139 2.32 15.11 -5.69
C PRO A 139 1.59 14.28 -6.74
N GLY A 140 0.31 13.97 -6.49
CA GLY A 140 -0.51 13.20 -7.40
C GLY A 140 -0.89 13.96 -8.66
N VAL A 141 -1.12 15.28 -8.55
CA VAL A 141 -1.45 16.13 -9.71
C VAL A 141 -0.23 16.20 -10.61
N LYS A 142 0.94 16.50 -10.04
CA LYS A 142 2.21 16.49 -10.77
C LYS A 142 2.41 15.19 -11.54
N ARG A 143 2.23 14.04 -10.88
CA ARG A 143 2.33 12.72 -11.51
C ARG A 143 1.35 12.56 -12.68
N THR A 144 0.10 12.99 -12.51
CA THR A 144 -0.92 12.91 -13.56
C THR A 144 -0.60 13.81 -14.75
N LEU A 145 -0.02 14.98 -14.52
CA LEU A 145 0.43 15.89 -15.57
C LEU A 145 1.67 15.37 -16.29
N ASP A 146 2.55 14.64 -15.60
CA ASP A 146 3.78 14.06 -16.13
C ASP A 146 3.54 12.75 -16.95
N TYR A 147 2.29 12.25 -17.02
CA TYR A 147 1.96 11.12 -17.91
C TYR A 147 2.24 11.45 -19.38
N LYS A 148 2.50 10.40 -20.17
CA LYS A 148 2.67 10.49 -21.63
C LYS A 148 1.33 10.75 -22.36
N ASP A 149 1.37 10.69 -23.69
CA ASP A 149 0.31 11.14 -24.59
C ASP A 149 -1.00 10.34 -24.47
N LYS A 150 -0.89 9.02 -24.34
CA LYS A 150 -2.02 8.07 -24.34
C LYS A 150 -1.92 7.05 -23.22
N PHE A 151 -3.02 6.32 -23.03
CA PHE A 151 -3.12 5.22 -22.08
C PHE A 151 -3.51 3.92 -22.80
N LEU A 152 -2.95 2.81 -22.33
CA LEU A 152 -3.31 1.46 -22.76
C LEU A 152 -4.16 0.79 -21.66
N GLY A 153 -5.28 0.21 -22.06
CA GLY A 153 -6.13 -0.62 -21.21
C GLY A 153 -6.16 -2.07 -21.70
N GLY A 154 -6.31 -3.01 -20.78
CA GLY A 154 -6.42 -4.44 -21.08
C GLY A 154 -5.73 -5.33 -20.06
N LYS A 155 -5.68 -6.63 -20.35
CA LYS A 155 -5.32 -7.67 -19.39
C LYS A 155 -3.81 -7.84 -19.26
N ILE A 156 -3.37 -8.08 -18.03
CA ILE A 156 -1.97 -8.35 -17.70
C ILE A 156 -1.82 -9.79 -17.21
N THR A 157 -0.80 -10.48 -17.70
CA THR A 157 -0.42 -11.81 -17.22
C THR A 157 1.07 -11.83 -16.91
N LEU A 158 1.43 -12.04 -15.65
CA LEU A 158 2.82 -12.15 -15.23
C LEU A 158 3.40 -13.46 -15.75
N VAL A 159 4.49 -13.40 -16.50
CA VAL A 159 5.18 -14.56 -17.08
C VAL A 159 6.51 -14.85 -16.40
N ASN A 160 7.02 -13.89 -15.63
CA ASN A 160 8.25 -14.03 -14.88
C ASN A 160 8.06 -13.41 -13.48
N PRO A 161 7.72 -14.23 -12.48
CA PRO A 161 7.52 -13.78 -11.11
C PRO A 161 8.76 -13.05 -10.54
N PRO A 162 8.60 -11.92 -9.82
CA PRO A 162 9.71 -11.20 -9.23
C PRO A 162 10.37 -12.01 -8.11
N LYS A 163 11.69 -11.84 -7.98
CA LYS A 163 12.44 -12.29 -6.81
C LYS A 163 12.64 -11.12 -5.86
N PHE A 164 12.08 -11.22 -4.67
CA PHE A 164 12.27 -10.22 -3.63
C PHE A 164 13.64 -10.36 -2.97
N ASN A 165 14.31 -9.24 -2.72
CA ASN A 165 15.63 -9.21 -2.12
C ASN A 165 15.51 -9.18 -0.59
N PRO A 166 16.43 -9.81 0.17
CA PRO A 166 16.50 -9.60 1.61
C PRO A 166 16.66 -8.11 1.95
N PRO A 167 15.97 -7.59 2.99
CA PRO A 167 15.15 -8.33 3.95
C PRO A 167 13.69 -8.54 3.52
N PHE A 168 13.27 -8.07 2.34
CA PHE A 168 11.87 -8.04 1.91
C PHE A 168 11.28 -9.41 1.58
N ASP A 169 12.10 -10.35 1.12
CA ASP A 169 11.71 -11.73 0.80
C ASP A 169 10.84 -12.41 1.87
N GLN A 170 11.20 -12.27 3.15
CA GLN A 170 10.46 -12.88 4.27
C GLN A 170 9.10 -12.20 4.56
N TYR A 171 8.86 -11.00 4.04
CA TYR A 171 7.65 -10.20 4.28
C TYR A 171 6.72 -10.14 3.06
N TRP A 172 7.14 -10.72 1.93
CA TRP A 172 6.30 -10.78 0.73
C TRP A 172 5.32 -11.93 0.82
N LEU A 173 4.04 -11.62 0.63
CA LEU A 173 2.97 -12.61 0.50
C LEU A 173 2.00 -12.12 -0.57
N THR A 174 1.55 -13.01 -1.45
CA THR A 174 0.44 -12.72 -2.37
C THR A 174 -0.89 -12.63 -1.60
N PRO A 175 -1.97 -12.10 -2.18
CA PRO A 175 -3.27 -12.05 -1.51
C PRO A 175 -3.80 -13.44 -1.11
N LYS A 176 -3.56 -14.49 -1.91
CA LYS A 176 -3.90 -15.87 -1.54
C LYS A 176 -3.09 -16.35 -0.34
N GLN A 177 -1.76 -16.15 -0.38
CA GLN A 177 -0.86 -16.55 0.70
C GLN A 177 -1.16 -15.83 2.02
N HIS A 178 -1.58 -14.55 1.98
CA HIS A 178 -2.05 -13.84 3.18
C HIS A 178 -3.24 -14.57 3.83
N ARG A 179 -4.24 -14.94 3.03
CA ARG A 179 -5.45 -15.63 3.52
C ARG A 179 -5.13 -16.99 4.11
N ASP A 180 -4.24 -17.75 3.45
CA ASP A 180 -3.77 -19.03 3.97
C ASP A 180 -3.04 -18.83 5.31
N LYS A 181 -2.19 -17.80 5.41
CA LYS A 181 -1.49 -17.46 6.66
C LYS A 181 -2.43 -17.06 7.79
N PHE A 182 -3.50 -16.34 7.48
CA PHE A 182 -4.52 -16.01 8.49
C PHE A 182 -5.27 -17.25 8.97
N ALA A 183 -5.60 -18.17 8.07
CA ALA A 183 -6.22 -19.44 8.42
C ALA A 183 -5.29 -20.30 9.29
N GLU A 184 -4.00 -20.40 8.95
CA GLU A 184 -2.98 -21.08 9.77
C GLU A 184 -2.87 -20.50 11.19
N LYS A 185 -2.96 -19.17 11.31
CA LYS A 185 -2.95 -18.46 12.60
C LYS A 185 -4.26 -18.58 13.38
N GLY A 186 -5.34 -19.06 12.74
CA GLY A 186 -6.68 -19.09 13.34
C GLY A 186 -7.34 -17.71 13.44
N TRP A 187 -6.86 -16.71 12.70
CA TRP A 187 -7.40 -15.35 12.73
C TRP A 187 -8.77 -15.30 12.05
N LYS A 188 -9.78 -14.88 12.80
CA LYS A 188 -11.15 -14.60 12.34
C LYS A 188 -11.39 -13.11 12.11
N ARG A 189 -10.70 -12.27 12.88
CA ARG A 189 -10.73 -10.81 12.78
C ARG A 189 -9.32 -10.32 12.54
N ILE A 190 -9.15 -9.50 11.50
CA ILE A 190 -7.83 -9.04 11.06
C ILE A 190 -7.95 -7.55 10.78
N VAL A 191 -7.13 -6.77 11.49
CA VAL A 191 -7.06 -5.30 11.39
C VAL A 191 -5.86 -4.90 10.54
N ALA A 192 -6.08 -4.04 9.55
CA ALA A 192 -5.02 -3.48 8.72
C ALA A 192 -4.36 -2.28 9.39
N HIS A 193 -3.05 -2.32 9.59
CA HIS A 193 -2.22 -1.12 9.74
C HIS A 193 -1.54 -0.81 8.40
N GLN A 194 -2.08 0.17 7.68
CA GLN A 194 -1.40 0.81 6.56
C GLN A 194 -0.28 1.71 7.08
N THR A 195 0.92 1.60 6.54
CA THR A 195 2.02 2.51 6.88
C THR A 195 3.04 2.68 5.76
N ARG A 196 3.73 3.82 5.80
CA ARG A 196 4.97 4.11 5.05
C ARG A 196 6.05 4.72 5.95
N ASN A 197 5.87 4.59 7.26
CA ASN A 197 6.72 5.20 8.29
C ASN A 197 7.16 4.15 9.32
N VAL A 198 8.27 4.42 9.97
CA VAL A 198 8.71 3.68 11.16
C VAL A 198 7.71 3.90 12.31
N PRO A 199 7.45 2.90 13.17
CA PRO A 199 6.51 3.06 14.26
C PRO A 199 7.15 3.79 15.45
N HIS A 200 6.45 4.80 15.96
CA HIS A 200 6.66 5.35 17.30
C HIS A 200 5.51 4.88 18.22
N SER A 201 5.54 5.23 19.50
CA SER A 201 4.54 4.75 20.47
C SER A 201 3.10 5.11 20.07
N GLY A 202 2.86 6.29 19.48
CA GLY A 202 1.55 6.61 18.91
C GLY A 202 1.01 5.57 17.92
N HIS A 203 1.84 5.04 17.00
CA HIS A 203 1.43 3.99 16.06
C HIS A 203 1.18 2.65 16.77
N GLU A 204 1.98 2.32 17.78
CA GLU A 204 1.75 1.12 18.61
C GLU A 204 0.37 1.17 19.30
N TRP A 205 0.05 2.29 19.94
CA TRP A 205 -1.22 2.47 20.63
C TRP A 205 -2.41 2.56 19.67
N LEU A 206 -2.21 3.15 18.49
CA LEU A 206 -3.18 3.13 17.40
C LEU A 206 -3.57 1.69 17.03
N MET A 207 -2.58 0.82 16.82
CA MET A 207 -2.79 -0.59 16.52
C MET A 207 -3.48 -1.33 17.66
N LYS A 208 -3.07 -1.10 18.91
CA LYS A 208 -3.69 -1.70 20.11
C LYS A 208 -5.15 -1.32 20.24
N HIS A 209 -5.48 -0.04 20.06
CA HIS A 209 -6.86 0.43 20.08
C HIS A 209 -7.69 -0.21 18.97
N ALA A 210 -7.19 -0.23 17.73
CA ALA A 210 -7.93 -0.83 16.63
C ALA A 210 -8.15 -2.34 16.83
N TRP A 211 -7.17 -3.03 17.41
CA TRP A 211 -7.31 -4.42 17.84
C TRP A 211 -8.41 -4.57 18.91
N MET A 212 -8.40 -3.75 19.97
CA MET A 212 -9.40 -3.78 21.04
C MET A 212 -10.81 -3.51 20.52
N ALA A 213 -10.98 -2.48 19.69
CA ALA A 213 -12.26 -2.13 19.07
C ALA A 213 -12.80 -3.26 18.18
N THR A 214 -11.91 -3.99 17.51
CA THR A 214 -12.29 -5.12 16.65
C THR A 214 -12.56 -6.40 17.46
N HIS A 215 -11.89 -6.56 18.59
CA HIS A 215 -12.00 -7.72 19.46
C HIS A 215 -13.20 -7.65 20.40
N GLY A 216 -13.62 -6.44 20.79
CA GLY A 216 -14.64 -6.20 21.81
C GLY A 216 -16.02 -6.79 21.54
N ASP A 217 -16.33 -7.11 20.27
CA ASP A 217 -17.61 -7.72 19.87
C ASP A 217 -17.57 -9.27 19.90
N LEU A 218 -16.45 -9.88 20.29
CA LEU A 218 -16.30 -11.34 20.37
C LEU A 218 -16.70 -11.87 21.75
N SER A 219 -17.33 -13.04 21.76
CA SER A 219 -17.71 -13.75 23.00
C SER A 219 -16.51 -14.37 23.72
N MET A 220 -16.67 -14.69 25.01
CA MET A 220 -15.63 -15.40 25.76
C MET A 220 -15.41 -16.81 25.19
N GLU A 221 -16.48 -17.49 24.77
CA GLU A 221 -16.41 -18.81 24.15
C GLU A 221 -15.58 -18.81 22.85
N GLU A 222 -15.60 -17.70 22.10
CA GLU A 222 -14.77 -17.54 20.90
C GLU A 222 -13.29 -17.30 21.22
N THR A 223 -12.97 -16.75 22.40
CA THR A 223 -11.64 -16.22 22.75
C THR A 223 -10.88 -17.06 23.78
N GLU A 224 -11.54 -17.97 24.50
CA GLU A 224 -10.97 -18.82 25.56
C GLU A 224 -9.96 -19.88 25.04
N GLN A 225 -9.85 -20.07 23.72
CA GLN A 225 -9.06 -21.15 23.09
C GLN A 225 -7.52 -21.00 23.18
N GLY A 226 -7.00 -20.11 24.03
CA GLY A 226 -5.56 -19.92 24.29
C GLY A 226 -4.74 -19.31 23.14
N LYS A 227 -5.32 -19.16 21.95
CA LYS A 227 -4.73 -18.50 20.77
C LYS A 227 -5.51 -17.25 20.38
N ALA A 228 -4.80 -16.23 19.88
CA ALA A 228 -5.45 -15.03 19.38
C ALA A 228 -6.27 -15.30 18.12
N ILE A 229 -7.56 -14.98 18.16
CA ILE A 229 -8.46 -15.00 16.99
C ILE A 229 -8.60 -13.63 16.31
N THR A 230 -8.12 -12.58 16.97
CA THR A 230 -7.99 -11.23 16.41
C THR A 230 -6.52 -10.92 16.19
N GLY A 231 -6.15 -10.54 14.96
CA GLY A 231 -4.80 -10.15 14.59
C GLY A 231 -4.70 -8.73 14.06
N VAL A 232 -3.49 -8.17 14.13
CA VAL A 232 -3.08 -6.94 13.44
C VAL A 232 -2.09 -7.33 12.34
N LEU A 233 -2.44 -6.99 11.09
CA LEU A 233 -1.49 -7.02 10.00
C LEU A 233 -0.96 -5.61 9.77
N VAL A 234 0.33 -5.40 10.01
CA VAL A 234 1.05 -4.28 9.42
C VAL A 234 1.32 -4.62 7.97
N ASN A 235 0.67 -3.90 7.05
CA ASN A 235 0.93 -4.01 5.63
C ASN A 235 1.55 -2.69 5.16
N ALA A 236 2.87 -2.66 5.10
CA ALA A 236 3.59 -1.48 4.63
C ALA A 236 3.37 -1.27 3.13
N ILE A 237 3.46 -0.03 2.67
CA ILE A 237 3.51 0.28 1.24
C ILE A 237 4.95 0.51 0.82
N ILE A 238 5.40 -0.30 -0.13
CA ILE A 238 6.70 -0.17 -0.79
C ILE A 238 6.45 0.26 -2.22
N GLY A 239 7.02 1.40 -2.60
CA GLY A 239 6.84 2.02 -3.90
C GLY A 239 7.93 3.03 -4.16
N GLU A 240 7.69 3.92 -5.11
CA GLU A 240 8.58 5.04 -5.43
C GLU A 240 8.81 5.94 -4.20
N LYS A 241 10.08 6.24 -3.93
CA LYS A 241 10.53 7.03 -2.77
C LYS A 241 10.99 8.41 -3.19
N ARG A 242 10.90 9.35 -2.23
CA ARG A 242 11.42 10.71 -2.36
C ARG A 242 12.44 11.00 -1.29
N VAL A 243 13.33 11.95 -1.57
CA VAL A 243 14.29 12.43 -0.57
C VAL A 243 13.54 12.85 0.70
N GLY A 244 14.01 12.35 1.85
CA GLY A 244 13.40 12.59 3.16
C GLY A 244 12.33 11.58 3.60
N ASP A 245 11.92 10.65 2.73
CA ASP A 245 11.14 9.48 3.16
C ASP A 245 12.00 8.53 3.99
N TYR A 246 11.40 7.70 4.84
CA TYR A 246 12.12 6.57 5.43
C TYR A 246 12.47 5.53 4.35
N ILE A 247 13.66 4.95 4.44
CA ILE A 247 14.06 3.81 3.61
C ILE A 247 13.17 2.59 3.92
N ASP A 248 12.89 1.76 2.91
CA ASP A 248 11.92 0.67 3.03
C ASP A 248 12.32 -0.39 4.06
N GLN A 249 13.63 -0.66 4.17
CA GLN A 249 14.20 -1.59 5.14
C GLN A 249 13.92 -1.13 6.57
N ALA A 250 14.12 0.17 6.86
CA ALA A 250 13.84 0.74 8.18
C ALA A 250 12.35 0.63 8.51
N ILE A 251 11.45 0.88 7.54
CA ILE A 251 10.00 0.76 7.75
C ILE A 251 9.65 -0.69 8.11
N ILE A 252 9.98 -1.66 7.26
CA ILE A 252 9.50 -3.03 7.42
C ILE A 252 10.11 -3.69 8.66
N LEU A 253 11.40 -3.48 8.91
CA LEU A 253 12.10 -4.09 10.04
C LEU A 253 11.69 -3.46 11.38
N ALA A 254 11.49 -2.14 11.44
CA ALA A 254 11.04 -1.47 12.65
C ALA A 254 9.58 -1.83 12.99
N GLN A 255 8.73 -2.08 11.99
CA GLN A 255 7.37 -2.58 12.23
C GLN A 255 7.38 -4.01 12.78
N ASP A 256 8.17 -4.93 12.20
CA ASP A 256 8.31 -6.29 12.73
C ASP A 256 9.00 -6.34 14.12
N ALA A 257 9.82 -5.34 14.45
CA ALA A 257 10.46 -5.21 15.75
C ALA A 257 9.45 -5.15 16.91
N LEU A 258 8.28 -4.52 16.70
CA LEU A 258 7.24 -4.47 17.73
C LEU A 258 6.80 -5.87 18.18
N ARG A 259 6.72 -6.82 17.25
CA ARG A 259 6.47 -8.23 17.56
C ARG A 259 7.70 -8.91 18.17
N LYS A 260 8.87 -8.77 17.54
CA LYS A 260 10.12 -9.44 17.98
C LYS A 260 10.51 -9.12 19.41
N TYR A 261 10.25 -7.89 19.87
CA TYR A 261 10.55 -7.44 21.23
C TYR A 261 9.35 -7.53 22.19
N GLY A 262 8.28 -8.23 21.81
CA GLY A 262 7.18 -8.54 22.72
C GLY A 262 6.20 -7.40 23.03
N TYR A 263 6.22 -6.30 22.26
CA TYR A 263 5.18 -5.25 22.36
C TYR A 263 3.83 -5.73 21.82
N PHE A 264 3.87 -6.70 20.91
CA PHE A 264 2.77 -7.55 20.52
C PHE A 264 3.19 -9.02 20.59
N ARG A 265 2.23 -9.92 20.89
CA ARG A 265 2.46 -11.37 20.82
C ARG A 265 2.67 -11.83 19.37
N ASP A 266 3.41 -12.92 19.20
CA ASP A 266 3.67 -13.55 17.89
C ASP A 266 2.40 -14.04 17.16
N ASP A 267 1.37 -14.40 17.91
CA ASP A 267 0.08 -14.81 17.38
C ASP A 267 -0.89 -13.65 17.19
N VAL A 268 -0.53 -12.41 17.57
CA VAL A 268 -1.38 -11.21 17.40
C VAL A 268 -0.89 -10.31 16.27
N HIS A 269 0.42 -10.23 16.03
CA HIS A 269 0.99 -9.28 15.08
C HIS A 269 1.70 -9.98 13.92
N MET A 270 1.51 -9.45 12.71
CA MET A 270 2.23 -9.88 11.51
C MET A 270 2.60 -8.67 10.66
N THR A 271 3.78 -8.70 10.05
CA THR A 271 4.27 -7.66 9.14
C THR A 271 4.37 -8.23 7.72
N SER A 272 3.84 -7.50 6.74
CA SER A 272 4.01 -7.73 5.31
C SER A 272 4.07 -6.40 4.56
N PHE A 273 4.19 -6.45 3.24
CA PHE A 273 4.06 -5.25 2.41
C PHE A 273 3.27 -5.50 1.13
N THR A 274 2.85 -4.39 0.51
CA THR A 274 2.23 -4.36 -0.81
C THR A 274 3.01 -3.40 -1.69
N LEU A 275 3.17 -3.75 -2.97
CA LEU A 275 3.75 -2.84 -3.96
C LEU A 275 2.71 -1.83 -4.43
N TRP A 276 2.90 -0.57 -4.07
CA TRP A 276 2.04 0.54 -4.47
C TRP A 276 2.79 1.86 -4.41
N ASP A 277 2.60 2.68 -5.44
CA ASP A 277 3.13 4.03 -5.46
C ASP A 277 2.06 5.00 -4.94
N MET A 278 2.28 5.53 -3.75
CA MET A 278 1.32 6.45 -3.12
C MET A 278 0.98 7.63 -4.04
N ARG A 279 -0.32 7.88 -4.21
CA ARG A 279 -0.85 9.01 -4.99
C ARG A 279 -1.04 10.27 -4.16
N TYR A 280 -0.95 10.14 -2.85
CA TYR A 280 -1.23 11.17 -1.86
C TYR A 280 -2.65 11.72 -2.02
N ALA A 281 -3.60 10.88 -2.43
CA ALA A 281 -4.97 11.28 -2.76
C ALA A 281 -5.91 11.25 -1.54
N GLY A 282 -5.35 11.34 -0.33
CA GLY A 282 -6.07 11.46 0.94
C GLY A 282 -7.29 10.55 1.01
N PRO A 283 -8.52 11.11 1.02
CA PRO A 283 -9.75 10.33 1.10
C PRO A 283 -9.90 9.26 0.00
N LYS A 284 -9.61 9.59 -1.27
CA LYS A 284 -9.73 8.62 -2.38
C LYS A 284 -8.72 7.48 -2.22
N GLU A 285 -7.52 7.77 -1.73
CA GLU A 285 -6.52 6.75 -1.48
C GLU A 285 -6.81 5.93 -0.21
N ALA A 286 -7.52 6.48 0.78
CA ALA A 286 -8.02 5.71 1.92
C ALA A 286 -9.00 4.60 1.45
N VAL A 287 -9.90 4.91 0.52
CA VAL A 287 -10.79 3.93 -0.11
C VAL A 287 -9.97 2.89 -0.90
N HIS A 288 -8.96 3.31 -1.65
CA HIS A 288 -8.10 2.38 -2.39
C HIS A 288 -7.33 1.42 -1.44
N HIS A 289 -6.81 1.94 -0.33
CA HIS A 289 -6.20 1.13 0.71
C HIS A 289 -7.17 0.13 1.36
N ALA A 290 -8.45 0.49 1.51
CA ALA A 290 -9.48 -0.45 1.96
C ALA A 290 -9.70 -1.59 0.94
N ILE A 291 -9.75 -1.25 -0.35
CA ILE A 291 -9.93 -2.22 -1.45
C ILE A 291 -8.79 -3.25 -1.47
N ILE A 292 -7.53 -2.79 -1.46
CA ILE A 292 -6.37 -3.68 -1.43
C ILE A 292 -6.47 -4.65 -0.25
N ARG A 293 -6.85 -4.16 0.93
CA ARG A 293 -6.87 -4.98 2.16
C ARG A 293 -8.06 -5.93 2.20
N THR A 294 -9.16 -5.56 1.53
CA THR A 294 -10.26 -6.50 1.26
C THR A 294 -9.76 -7.66 0.41
N ASN A 295 -8.95 -7.41 -0.62
CA ASN A 295 -8.38 -8.47 -1.47
C ASN A 295 -7.41 -9.38 -0.71
N LEU A 296 -6.64 -8.83 0.22
CA LEU A 296 -5.80 -9.62 1.14
C LEU A 296 -6.61 -10.46 2.14
N GLY A 297 -7.91 -10.20 2.33
CA GLY A 297 -8.79 -10.93 3.24
C GLY A 297 -8.91 -10.32 4.64
N LEU A 298 -8.58 -9.04 4.80
CA LEU A 298 -8.73 -8.35 6.08
C LEU A 298 -10.18 -7.95 6.32
N THR A 299 -10.61 -8.07 7.57
CA THR A 299 -11.98 -7.75 8.00
C THR A 299 -12.15 -6.30 8.43
N HIS A 300 -11.07 -5.66 8.88
CA HIS A 300 -11.06 -4.32 9.43
C HIS A 300 -9.87 -3.52 8.89
N HIS A 301 -10.04 -2.22 8.75
CA HIS A 301 -8.96 -1.31 8.37
C HIS A 301 -9.02 -0.07 9.24
N MET A 302 -7.91 0.28 9.92
CA MET A 302 -7.88 1.49 10.72
C MET A 302 -7.41 2.70 9.92
N PHE A 303 -8.11 3.81 10.11
CA PHE A 303 -7.82 5.09 9.48
C PHE A 303 -7.53 6.12 10.55
N GLY A 304 -6.31 6.66 10.53
CA GLY A 304 -5.89 7.75 11.41
C GLY A 304 -6.22 9.13 10.87
N ARG A 305 -5.79 10.15 11.61
CA ARG A 305 -5.75 11.55 11.15
C ARG A 305 -4.89 11.65 9.87
N ASP A 306 -5.36 12.41 8.89
CA ASP A 306 -4.64 12.76 7.65
C ASP A 306 -4.18 11.53 6.83
N HIS A 307 -5.00 10.47 6.82
CA HIS A 307 -4.66 9.22 6.14
C HIS A 307 -4.42 9.43 4.64
N ALA A 308 -3.22 9.06 4.18
CA ALA A 308 -2.76 9.26 2.80
C ALA A 308 -2.81 10.71 2.30
N GLY A 309 -2.90 11.68 3.21
CA GLY A 309 -2.90 13.10 2.87
C GLY A 309 -1.49 13.64 2.61
N VAL A 310 -1.45 14.87 2.11
CA VAL A 310 -0.22 15.62 1.90
C VAL A 310 -0.48 17.11 2.14
N GLY A 311 0.46 17.76 2.82
CA GLY A 311 0.39 19.19 3.11
C GLY A 311 -0.92 19.57 3.80
N THR A 312 -1.64 20.52 3.21
CA THR A 312 -2.94 21.01 3.71
C THR A 312 -4.06 20.84 2.68
N TYR A 313 -3.89 19.90 1.73
CA TYR A 313 -4.88 19.69 0.65
C TYR A 313 -6.16 19.01 1.12
N TYR A 314 -6.13 18.31 2.26
CA TYR A 314 -7.27 17.59 2.80
C TYR A 314 -7.49 17.99 4.26
N GLY A 315 -8.74 17.96 4.71
CA GLY A 315 -9.08 18.06 6.11
C GLY A 315 -8.56 16.84 6.88
N ALA A 316 -8.19 17.06 8.15
CA ALA A 316 -7.55 16.06 9.00
C ALA A 316 -8.33 14.74 9.16
N TYR A 317 -9.64 14.73 8.88
CA TYR A 317 -10.50 13.55 8.99
C TYR A 317 -11.34 13.31 7.73
N ASP A 318 -11.00 13.92 6.59
CA ASP A 318 -11.77 13.72 5.35
C ASP A 318 -11.69 12.27 4.85
N ALA A 319 -10.57 11.60 5.12
CA ALA A 319 -10.41 10.18 4.88
C ALA A 319 -11.36 9.31 5.72
N HIS A 320 -11.89 9.81 6.84
CA HIS A 320 -12.96 9.12 7.58
C HIS A 320 -14.31 9.39 6.93
N ARG A 321 -14.56 10.66 6.61
CA ARG A 321 -15.86 11.14 6.10
C ARG A 321 -16.23 10.52 4.76
N ILE A 322 -15.26 10.24 3.90
CA ILE A 322 -15.54 9.61 2.60
C ILE A 322 -16.23 8.24 2.73
N PHE A 323 -15.98 7.49 3.80
CA PHE A 323 -16.65 6.20 4.00
C PHE A 323 -18.14 6.35 4.31
N ASN A 324 -18.60 7.52 4.78
CA ASN A 324 -20.03 7.79 4.98
C ASN A 324 -20.78 7.95 3.65
N THR A 325 -20.07 8.21 2.55
CA THR A 325 -20.68 8.34 1.22
C THR A 325 -20.74 7.02 0.47
N ILE A 326 -20.12 5.95 1.02
CA ILE A 326 -20.07 4.63 0.42
C ILE A 326 -21.02 3.70 1.19
N PRO A 327 -21.98 3.02 0.53
CA PRO A 327 -22.84 2.05 1.20
C PRO A 327 -22.01 0.93 1.84
N LYS A 328 -22.37 0.55 3.09
CA LYS A 328 -21.59 -0.41 3.90
C LYS A 328 -21.45 -1.79 3.24
N ASP A 329 -22.42 -2.21 2.44
CA ASP A 329 -22.42 -3.47 1.70
C ASP A 329 -21.47 -3.48 0.48
N LYS A 330 -20.97 -2.31 0.07
CA LYS A 330 -20.11 -2.17 -1.12
C LYS A 330 -18.61 -2.27 -0.81
N LEU A 331 -18.22 -2.21 0.47
CA LEU A 331 -16.85 -2.43 0.93
C LEU A 331 -16.84 -3.65 1.84
N GLY A 332 -16.12 -4.71 1.46
CA GLY A 332 -16.00 -5.94 2.24
C GLY A 332 -15.12 -5.83 3.49
N ILE A 333 -14.89 -4.62 4.00
CA ILE A 333 -13.99 -4.32 5.11
C ILE A 333 -14.57 -3.21 5.98
N THR A 334 -14.51 -3.39 7.30
CA THR A 334 -15.07 -2.45 8.27
C THR A 334 -14.02 -1.38 8.63
N PRO A 335 -14.31 -0.09 8.43
CA PRO A 335 -13.38 0.96 8.83
C PRO A 335 -13.40 1.16 10.36
N ILE A 336 -12.22 1.32 10.96
CA ILE A 336 -12.03 1.72 12.35
C ILE A 336 -11.44 3.13 12.36
N PHE A 337 -12.25 4.12 12.70
CA PHE A 337 -11.82 5.52 12.75
C PHE A 337 -11.16 5.83 14.09
N VAL A 338 -9.94 6.35 14.02
CA VAL A 338 -9.13 6.65 15.21
C VAL A 338 -8.67 8.10 15.15
N VAL A 339 -8.81 8.80 16.28
CA VAL A 339 -8.37 10.18 16.45
C VAL A 339 -6.87 10.24 16.77
N GLU A 340 -6.32 11.44 16.83
CA GLU A 340 -4.91 11.66 17.11
C GLU A 340 -4.50 11.19 18.52
N TRP A 341 -3.38 10.47 18.59
CA TRP A 341 -2.77 9.94 19.80
C TRP A 341 -1.61 10.83 20.28
N LEU A 342 -1.45 10.91 21.59
CA LEU A 342 -0.49 11.77 22.26
C LEU A 342 -0.09 11.17 23.62
N TYR A 343 1.03 11.63 24.18
CA TYR A 343 1.38 11.35 25.56
C TYR A 343 0.83 12.45 26.48
N CYS A 344 0.20 12.06 27.58
CA CYS A 344 -0.24 13.00 28.62
C CYS A 344 0.55 12.75 29.92
N PRO A 345 1.47 13.65 30.30
CA PRO A 345 2.26 13.51 31.52
C PRO A 345 1.41 13.41 32.79
N HIS A 346 0.32 14.18 32.89
CA HIS A 346 -0.60 14.13 34.02
C HIS A 346 -1.27 12.75 34.17
N CYS A 347 -1.67 12.13 33.07
CA CYS A 347 -2.27 10.79 33.10
C CYS A 347 -1.20 9.69 33.22
N GLY A 348 0.06 9.99 32.90
CA GLY A 348 1.15 9.02 32.89
C GLY A 348 1.03 7.98 31.77
N GLU A 349 0.28 8.27 30.71
CA GLU A 349 -0.03 7.30 29.66
C GLU A 349 -0.10 7.92 28.25
N VAL A 350 -0.09 7.04 27.26
CA VAL A 350 -0.44 7.39 25.89
C VAL A 350 -1.96 7.34 25.76
N THR A 351 -2.55 8.46 25.38
CA THR A 351 -4.00 8.66 25.28
C THR A 351 -4.32 9.32 23.94
N CYS A 352 -5.57 9.70 23.73
CA CYS A 352 -5.99 10.38 22.51
C CYS A 352 -6.69 11.69 22.80
N THR A 353 -6.79 12.54 21.77
CA THR A 353 -7.39 13.88 21.83
C THR A 353 -8.87 13.90 22.28
N ALA A 354 -9.52 12.73 22.36
CA ALA A 354 -10.92 12.60 22.77
C ALA A 354 -11.13 12.20 24.23
N LEU A 355 -10.11 11.73 24.96
CA LEU A 355 -10.31 11.09 26.27
C LEU A 355 -10.02 12.01 27.47
N CYS A 356 -8.78 12.51 27.62
CA CYS A 356 -8.45 13.41 28.72
C CYS A 356 -8.63 14.89 28.35
N ASN A 357 -8.60 15.82 29.32
CA ASN A 357 -8.77 17.26 29.06
C ASN A 357 -7.55 18.11 29.46
N HIS A 358 -6.39 17.48 29.69
CA HIS A 358 -5.12 18.15 30.03
C HIS A 358 -4.43 18.77 28.80
N LYS A 359 -5.19 19.51 27.97
CA LYS A 359 -4.77 19.98 26.63
C LYS A 359 -3.47 20.77 26.63
N LYS A 360 -3.19 21.49 27.72
CA LYS A 360 -1.96 22.31 27.87
C LYS A 360 -0.71 21.47 28.13
N GLU A 361 -0.86 20.23 28.56
CA GLU A 361 0.23 19.33 28.93
C GLU A 361 0.48 18.24 27.88
N TRP A 362 -0.39 18.12 26.90
CA TRP A 362 -0.30 17.11 25.85
C TRP A 362 1.00 17.21 25.06
N GLN A 363 1.63 16.06 24.86
CA GLN A 363 2.83 15.90 24.05
C GLN A 363 2.48 15.04 22.84
N GLY A 364 2.25 15.68 21.69
CA GLY A 364 1.95 14.98 20.44
C GLY A 364 3.16 14.24 19.87
N PHE A 365 2.92 13.15 19.16
CA PHE A 365 3.95 12.43 18.41
C PHE A 365 4.18 13.08 17.04
N SER A 366 4.64 14.33 17.00
CA SER A 366 4.81 15.02 15.72
C SER A 366 5.91 14.38 14.88
N GLY A 367 5.65 14.21 13.58
CA GLY A 367 6.62 13.61 12.65
C GLY A 367 7.94 14.38 12.61
N THR A 368 7.91 15.71 12.74
CA THR A 368 9.12 16.55 12.79
C THR A 368 9.97 16.24 14.03
N VAL A 369 9.34 16.10 15.20
CA VAL A 369 10.07 15.77 16.45
C VAL A 369 10.65 14.36 16.38
N ILE A 370 9.88 13.38 15.92
CA ILE A 370 10.36 12.00 15.76
C ILE A 370 11.53 11.93 14.77
N ARG A 371 11.47 12.69 13.67
CA ARG A 371 12.57 12.77 12.71
C ARG A 371 13.81 13.41 13.32
N SER A 372 13.68 14.52 14.05
CA SER A 372 14.82 15.16 14.73
C SER A 372 15.52 14.19 15.67
N ILE A 373 14.76 13.49 16.52
CA ILE A 373 15.29 12.49 17.45
C ILE A 373 16.12 11.42 16.71
N ILE A 374 15.62 10.94 15.57
CA ILE A 374 16.31 9.94 14.74
C ILE A 374 17.57 10.53 14.09
N MET A 375 17.51 11.76 13.58
CA MET A 375 18.65 12.42 12.95
C MET A 375 19.75 12.76 13.97
N ASP A 376 19.37 13.16 15.18
CA ASP A 376 20.29 13.52 16.25
C ASP A 376 20.95 12.28 16.90
N GLY A 377 20.45 11.08 16.61
CA GLY A 377 20.95 9.82 17.19
C GLY A 377 20.69 9.69 18.70
N VAL A 378 19.89 10.58 19.29
CA VAL A 378 19.60 10.59 20.72
C VAL A 378 18.46 9.62 21.01
N LYS A 379 18.75 8.55 21.76
CA LYS A 379 17.74 7.55 22.13
C LYS A 379 16.62 8.22 22.95
N PRO A 380 15.37 8.24 22.44
CA PRO A 380 14.27 8.93 23.10
C PRO A 380 13.72 8.14 24.29
N PRO A 381 12.91 8.78 25.15
CA PRO A 381 12.16 8.08 26.19
C PRO A 381 11.30 6.94 25.59
N ARG A 382 11.24 5.81 26.30
CA ARG A 382 10.47 4.60 25.90
C ARG A 382 8.99 4.89 25.61
N LEU A 383 8.43 5.94 26.21
CA LEU A 383 7.05 6.38 25.99
C LEU A 383 6.84 7.09 24.64
N ILE A 384 7.90 7.63 24.04
CA ILE A 384 7.85 8.31 22.72
C ILE A 384 8.19 7.32 21.61
N PHE A 385 9.28 6.59 21.76
CA PHE A 385 9.75 5.62 20.80
C PHE A 385 10.38 4.45 21.56
N ARG A 386 10.09 3.23 21.14
CA ARG A 386 10.66 2.03 21.77
C ARG A 386 12.16 1.95 21.48
N PRO A 387 13.05 1.86 22.49
CA PRO A 387 14.49 1.86 22.28
C PRO A 387 14.97 0.82 21.27
N GLU A 388 14.39 -0.37 21.30
CA GLU A 388 14.77 -1.50 20.45
C GLU A 388 14.34 -1.29 18.99
N VAL A 389 13.22 -0.57 18.79
CA VAL A 389 12.76 -0.15 17.45
C VAL A 389 13.67 0.96 16.92
N PHE A 390 14.08 1.91 17.78
CA PHE A 390 15.01 2.97 17.41
C PHE A 390 16.36 2.39 16.97
N ASP A 391 16.89 1.43 17.72
CA ASP A 391 18.15 0.75 17.39
C ASP A 391 18.07 0.09 16.01
N ILE A 392 16.97 -0.59 15.68
CA ILE A 392 16.75 -1.15 14.33
C ILE A 392 16.74 -0.09 13.24
N VAL A 393 16.14 1.08 13.49
CA VAL A 393 16.15 2.19 12.51
C VAL A 393 17.57 2.66 12.24
N MET A 394 18.41 2.79 13.29
CA MET A 394 19.81 3.19 13.15
C MET A 394 20.65 2.11 12.47
N GLU A 395 20.48 0.84 12.81
CA GLU A 395 21.14 -0.27 12.11
C GLU A 395 20.79 -0.28 10.62
N CYS A 396 19.54 0.05 10.27
CA CYS A 396 19.14 0.16 8.87
C CYS A 396 19.78 1.37 8.17
N ALA A 397 19.96 2.48 8.88
CA ALA A 397 20.67 3.64 8.37
C ALA A 397 22.10 3.27 7.93
N ASP A 398 22.83 2.58 8.80
CA ASP A 398 24.21 2.18 8.54
C ASP A 398 24.29 1.12 7.43
N LYS A 399 23.42 0.12 7.48
CA LYS A 399 23.49 -1.05 6.59
C LYS A 399 22.94 -0.79 5.19
N TYR A 400 21.84 -0.05 5.07
CA TYR A 400 21.09 0.09 3.81
C TYR A 400 20.97 1.54 3.35
N GLY A 401 21.10 2.50 4.26
CA GLY A 401 20.80 3.90 4.04
C GLY A 401 22.00 4.82 3.84
N PHE A 402 23.21 4.25 3.77
CA PHE A 402 24.46 5.00 3.66
C PHE A 402 24.65 6.00 4.82
N GLY A 403 24.36 5.56 6.05
CA GLY A 403 24.44 6.37 7.27
C GLY A 403 23.20 7.21 7.56
N SER A 404 22.12 7.09 6.77
CA SER A 404 20.87 7.80 6.97
C SER A 404 19.66 6.84 6.95
N PRO A 405 18.75 6.89 7.94
CA PRO A 405 17.51 6.11 7.88
C PRO A 405 16.48 6.72 6.91
N PHE A 406 16.82 7.85 6.31
CA PHE A 406 16.04 8.54 5.29
C PHE A 406 16.66 8.38 3.91
N VAL A 407 15.80 8.37 2.90
CA VAL A 407 16.14 8.37 1.49
C VAL A 407 16.94 9.64 1.18
N THR A 408 18.19 9.46 0.77
CA THR A 408 19.10 10.51 0.26
C THR A 408 19.20 10.41 -1.27
N PRO A 409 19.78 11.41 -1.95
CA PRO A 409 20.12 11.27 -3.37
C PRO A 409 20.99 10.03 -3.66
N GLU A 410 21.96 9.72 -2.79
CA GLU A 410 22.79 8.51 -2.93
C GLU A 410 21.96 7.23 -2.79
N TYR A 411 21.00 7.20 -1.86
CA TYR A 411 20.08 6.06 -1.73
C TYR A 411 19.22 5.86 -2.99
N LEU A 412 18.76 6.94 -3.64
CA LEU A 412 17.97 6.82 -4.88
C LEU A 412 18.80 6.24 -6.04
N GLU A 413 20.10 6.52 -6.07
CA GLU A 413 21.01 6.04 -7.12
C GLU A 413 21.50 4.61 -6.86
N LYS A 414 21.90 4.30 -5.62
CA LYS A 414 22.64 3.06 -5.28
C LYS A 414 21.87 2.12 -4.35
N GLY A 415 20.73 2.55 -3.83
CA GLY A 415 19.94 1.79 -2.87
C GLY A 415 19.44 0.47 -3.43
N GLN A 416 19.43 -0.56 -2.59
CA GLN A 416 18.92 -1.88 -2.96
C GLN A 416 17.41 -1.79 -3.26
N GLN A 417 16.99 -2.26 -4.44
CA GLN A 417 15.58 -2.38 -4.77
C GLN A 417 14.89 -3.52 -4.00
N ALA A 418 13.59 -3.40 -3.78
CA ALA A 418 12.82 -4.41 -3.05
C ALA A 418 12.74 -5.77 -3.78
N PHE A 419 12.73 -5.73 -5.10
CA PHE A 419 12.70 -6.92 -5.96
C PHE A 419 13.59 -6.73 -7.17
N ARG A 420 13.81 -7.84 -7.88
CA ARG A 420 14.41 -7.88 -9.20
C ARG A 420 13.67 -8.90 -10.07
N ILE A 421 13.83 -8.78 -11.38
CA ILE A 421 13.38 -9.79 -12.34
C ILE A 421 14.63 -10.51 -12.83
N ASP A 422 14.74 -11.80 -12.55
CA ASP A 422 15.84 -12.64 -13.05
C ASP A 422 15.59 -12.98 -14.55
N PRO A 423 16.62 -13.33 -15.34
CA PRO A 423 16.42 -13.79 -16.71
C PRO A 423 15.47 -14.99 -16.79
N LEU A 424 14.51 -14.94 -17.74
CA LEU A 424 13.46 -15.96 -17.85
C LEU A 424 13.97 -17.32 -18.29
#